data_AF-A0A6G0UE20-F1
#
_entry.id   AF-A0A6G0UE20-F1
#
_cell.length_a   1.000
_cell.length_b   1.000
_cell.length_c   1.000
_cell.angle_alpha   90.00
_cell.angle_beta   90.00
_cell.angle_gamma   90.00
#
_symmetry.space_group_name_H-M   'P 1'
#
loop_
_entity.id
_entity.type
_entity.pdbx_description
1 polymer ?
#
loop_
_entity_poly.entity_id
_entity_poly.type
_entity_poly.pdbx_seq_one_letter_code
_entity_poly.pdbx_strand_id
1 'polypeptide(L)'
;LWQVPYFWFGIKMYDFVSGKRVLKNSYFITKSQALERFPMLKKESLKGAIIYYDGQHNDARMNLSIVLTAIRHGAKAVNHVKVERLLKNENGKLCGAHVKDMITGNEWDIKAKCVVNATGPFTDSIRIMADPNTMPICLPSAGVHIVLPGYYSPSNTGLLDPSTSDGRVIFFLPWEKMTVAGTTDASSELTFSPTPQNRDIEFILEEIRNYLGKDVSVRRGDVMSAWSGLRPLVRDPNKKDTKSLARNHIIEVSESGLITIAGGKWTTYRHMAEETVDKAVEAHNLETKNKCVTAGLMLDGAHNYDPLLYIHLVQDYGLEVDVAQHLANTYGDRAFVVARMCKMTGKRWPIVGHRLHEEFPYLEAEVSYAIKEYAYTAIDVIARRMRLSFLNTYAAHEVLEKVVQIMGRELNWSSAECRRQLENARNFINREMGQEARMQSVSEVPLNLTKEEMQTAKDRFNLLDRDRKGHITVNDIRRHFRDHGEKIDERLLHELLNEVDLNKNGELELAEFFQLYSGLKNGQIAQNRLVRYLDELQPVSVNRSGGGI
;
A
#
# COMPACT_ATOMS: atom_id res chain seq x y z
N LEU A 1 16.39 -18.06 -27.89
CA LEU A 1 15.50 -18.04 -29.07
C LEU A 1 14.25 -18.89 -28.83
N TRP A 2 14.37 -20.13 -28.33
CA TRP A 2 13.24 -21.01 -28.01
C TRP A 2 12.18 -20.41 -27.05
N GLN A 3 12.58 -19.49 -26.17
CA GLN A 3 11.66 -18.84 -25.22
C GLN A 3 10.56 -18.01 -25.91
N VAL A 4 10.85 -17.40 -27.07
CA VAL A 4 9.87 -16.55 -27.77
C VAL A 4 8.64 -17.35 -28.22
N PRO A 5 8.76 -18.44 -29.01
CA PRO A 5 7.59 -19.24 -29.37
C PRO A 5 6.91 -19.90 -28.17
N TYR A 6 7.67 -20.25 -27.11
CA TYR A 6 7.11 -20.79 -25.87
C TYR A 6 6.17 -19.80 -25.18
N PHE A 7 6.64 -18.58 -24.88
CA PHE A 7 5.83 -17.55 -24.25
C PHE A 7 4.70 -17.05 -25.16
N TRP A 8 4.94 -16.98 -26.48
CA TRP A 8 3.91 -16.66 -27.46
C TRP A 8 2.74 -17.65 -27.42
N PHE A 9 3.04 -18.95 -27.41
CA PHE A 9 2.02 -19.98 -27.33
C PHE A 9 1.25 -19.89 -26.00
N GLY A 10 1.98 -19.74 -24.88
CA GLY A 10 1.36 -19.59 -23.56
C GLY A 10 0.38 -18.42 -23.49
N ILE A 11 0.75 -17.26 -24.03
CA ILE A 11 -0.15 -16.10 -24.00
C ILE A 11 -1.31 -16.20 -25.00
N LYS A 12 -1.11 -16.89 -26.12
CA LYS A 12 -2.21 -17.14 -27.05
C LYS A 12 -3.23 -18.11 -26.48
N MET A 13 -2.78 -19.07 -25.67
CA MET A 13 -3.69 -19.88 -24.86
C MET A 13 -4.47 -19.05 -23.84
N TYR A 14 -3.83 -18.04 -23.23
CA TYR A 14 -4.52 -17.09 -22.34
C TYR A 14 -5.61 -16.29 -23.07
N ASP A 15 -5.31 -15.74 -24.27
CA ASP A 15 -6.30 -15.06 -25.12
C ASP A 15 -7.48 -16.01 -25.45
N PHE A 16 -7.17 -17.25 -25.82
CA PHE A 16 -8.17 -18.25 -26.19
C PHE A 16 -9.09 -18.62 -25.02
N VAL A 17 -8.53 -18.91 -23.84
CA VAL A 17 -9.31 -19.26 -22.63
C VAL A 17 -10.15 -18.09 -22.15
N SER A 18 -9.65 -16.85 -22.32
CA SER A 18 -10.41 -15.63 -22.00
C SER A 18 -11.65 -15.45 -22.89
N GLY A 19 -11.64 -16.03 -24.10
CA GLY A 19 -12.76 -16.04 -25.03
C GLY A 19 -13.31 -14.63 -25.29
N LYS A 20 -14.64 -14.46 -25.16
CA LYS A 20 -15.30 -13.15 -25.35
C LYS A 20 -14.95 -12.10 -24.29
N ARG A 21 -14.27 -12.49 -23.20
CA ARG A 21 -13.85 -11.60 -22.11
C ARG A 21 -12.40 -11.14 -22.25
N VAL A 22 -11.71 -11.50 -23.35
CA VAL A 22 -10.37 -10.97 -23.64
C VAL A 22 -10.43 -9.45 -23.69
N LEU A 23 -9.57 -8.79 -22.92
CA LEU A 23 -9.52 -7.32 -22.87
C LEU A 23 -9.03 -6.77 -24.21
N LYS A 24 -7.86 -7.23 -24.64
CA LYS A 24 -7.22 -6.94 -25.92
C LYS A 24 -6.32 -8.12 -26.30
N ASN A 25 -6.16 -8.36 -27.59
CA ASN A 25 -5.31 -9.46 -28.08
C ASN A 25 -3.84 -9.24 -27.70
N SER A 26 -3.17 -10.29 -27.23
CA SER A 26 -1.73 -10.27 -27.00
C SER A 26 -0.93 -10.17 -28.30
N TYR A 27 0.26 -9.57 -28.26
CA TYR A 27 1.13 -9.42 -29.44
C TYR A 27 2.61 -9.44 -29.08
N PHE A 28 3.45 -9.85 -30.02
CA PHE A 28 4.91 -9.81 -29.89
C PHE A 28 5.43 -8.44 -30.33
N ILE A 29 6.44 -7.93 -29.63
CA ILE A 29 7.21 -6.76 -30.03
C ILE A 29 8.69 -7.09 -30.15
N THR A 30 9.35 -6.44 -31.11
CA THR A 30 10.79 -6.59 -31.34
C THR A 30 11.61 -6.02 -30.17
N LYS A 31 12.89 -6.39 -30.10
CA LYS A 31 13.83 -5.82 -29.11
C LYS A 31 13.82 -4.29 -29.12
N SER A 32 13.85 -3.66 -30.29
CA SER A 32 13.89 -2.19 -30.41
C SER A 32 12.62 -1.55 -29.86
N GLN A 33 11.45 -2.10 -30.19
CA GLN A 33 10.16 -1.64 -29.66
C GLN A 33 10.03 -1.86 -28.15
N ALA A 34 10.57 -2.97 -27.63
CA ALA A 34 10.61 -3.22 -26.19
C ALA A 34 11.45 -2.17 -25.44
N LEU A 35 12.62 -1.82 -25.99
CA LEU A 35 13.50 -0.80 -25.42
C LEU A 35 12.95 0.63 -25.60
N GLU A 36 12.18 0.90 -26.66
CA GLU A 36 11.48 2.18 -26.82
C GLU A 36 10.39 2.33 -25.75
N ARG A 37 9.63 1.26 -25.49
CA ARG A 37 8.55 1.26 -24.50
C ARG A 37 9.04 1.18 -23.06
N PHE A 38 10.12 0.46 -22.82
CA PHE A 38 10.71 0.24 -21.50
C PHE A 38 12.24 0.39 -21.60
N PRO A 39 12.76 1.64 -21.60
CA PRO A 39 14.18 1.92 -21.87
C PRO A 39 15.16 1.33 -20.85
N MET A 40 14.67 1.07 -19.64
CA MET A 40 15.46 0.55 -18.52
C MET A 40 15.72 -0.95 -18.61
N LEU A 41 15.12 -1.68 -19.56
CA LEU A 41 15.34 -3.13 -19.67
C LEU A 41 16.80 -3.45 -19.97
N LYS A 42 17.26 -4.56 -19.38
CA LYS A 42 18.55 -5.16 -19.70
C LYS A 42 18.64 -5.48 -21.19
N LYS A 43 19.61 -4.87 -21.87
CA LYS A 43 19.77 -4.93 -23.33
C LYS A 43 20.44 -6.23 -23.77
N GLU A 44 21.28 -6.79 -22.90
CA GLU A 44 22.02 -8.02 -23.15
C GLU A 44 21.04 -9.19 -23.22
N SER A 45 21.19 -10.04 -24.23
CA SER A 45 20.36 -11.25 -24.43
C SER A 45 18.86 -11.04 -24.69
N LEU A 46 18.31 -9.82 -24.56
CA LEU A 46 16.93 -9.50 -24.92
C LEU A 46 16.67 -9.77 -26.42
N LYS A 47 15.64 -10.58 -26.72
CA LYS A 47 15.25 -10.95 -28.09
C LYS A 47 13.97 -10.23 -28.58
N GLY A 48 13.16 -9.74 -27.65
CA GLY A 48 11.85 -9.14 -27.88
C GLY A 48 11.02 -9.25 -26.60
N ALA A 49 9.75 -8.86 -26.66
CA ALA A 49 8.83 -8.99 -25.54
C ALA A 49 7.43 -9.41 -26.01
N ILE A 50 6.67 -9.99 -25.08
CA ILE A 50 5.27 -10.35 -25.29
C ILE A 50 4.41 -9.35 -24.50
N ILE A 51 3.50 -8.69 -25.19
CA ILE A 51 2.53 -7.78 -24.57
C ILE A 51 1.21 -8.51 -24.42
N TYR A 52 0.68 -8.48 -23.21
CA TYR A 52 -0.67 -8.94 -22.88
C TYR A 52 -1.37 -7.93 -21.98
N TYR A 53 -2.67 -8.12 -21.79
CA TYR A 53 -3.51 -7.19 -21.06
C TYR A 53 -4.17 -7.90 -19.89
N ASP A 54 -4.13 -7.25 -18.74
CA ASP A 54 -4.76 -7.71 -17.50
C ASP A 54 -5.44 -6.52 -16.81
N GLY A 55 -6.25 -6.80 -15.79
CA GLY A 55 -6.94 -5.80 -14.98
C GLY A 55 -6.10 -5.33 -13.79
N GLN A 56 -6.11 -4.01 -13.55
CA GLN A 56 -5.63 -3.42 -12.31
C GLN A 56 -6.79 -2.74 -11.59
N HIS A 57 -6.77 -2.76 -10.25
CA HIS A 57 -7.72 -2.02 -9.42
C HIS A 57 -7.18 -1.72 -8.03
N ASN A 58 -7.85 -0.79 -7.36
CA ASN A 58 -7.64 -0.50 -5.95
C ASN A 58 -8.53 -1.43 -5.10
N ASP A 59 -7.91 -2.39 -4.43
CA ASP A 59 -8.56 -3.43 -3.64
C ASP A 59 -9.42 -2.86 -2.51
N ALA A 60 -8.87 -1.93 -1.72
CA ALA A 60 -9.56 -1.32 -0.58
C ALA A 60 -10.74 -0.45 -1.03
N ARG A 61 -10.58 0.33 -2.10
CA ARG A 61 -11.66 1.17 -2.66
C ARG A 61 -12.77 0.33 -3.28
N MET A 62 -12.41 -0.76 -3.98
CA MET A 62 -13.40 -1.70 -4.51
C MET A 62 -14.18 -2.39 -3.38
N ASN A 63 -13.49 -2.85 -2.33
CA ASN A 63 -14.14 -3.45 -1.15
C ASN A 63 -15.14 -2.48 -0.51
N LEU A 64 -14.71 -1.24 -0.30
CA LEU A 64 -15.56 -0.19 0.26
C LEU A 64 -16.78 0.07 -0.63
N SER A 65 -16.58 0.15 -1.95
CA SER A 65 -17.68 0.40 -2.90
C SER A 65 -18.71 -0.74 -2.86
N ILE A 66 -18.29 -2.00 -2.69
CA ILE A 66 -19.19 -3.14 -2.49
C ILE A 66 -20.02 -2.95 -1.20
N VAL A 67 -19.37 -2.60 -0.09
CA VAL A 67 -20.05 -2.38 1.20
C VAL A 67 -21.02 -1.20 1.13
N LEU A 68 -20.61 -0.06 0.58
CA LEU A 68 -21.48 1.10 0.41
C LEU A 68 -22.68 0.78 -0.50
N THR A 69 -22.47 0.02 -1.57
CA THR A 69 -23.55 -0.46 -2.44
C THR A 69 -24.53 -1.34 -1.67
N ALA A 70 -24.04 -2.28 -0.87
CA ALA A 70 -24.88 -3.12 -0.02
C ALA A 70 -25.71 -2.28 0.97
N ILE A 71 -25.13 -1.25 1.59
CA ILE A 71 -25.86 -0.31 2.47
C ILE A 71 -26.97 0.41 1.71
N ARG A 72 -26.72 0.87 0.47
CA ARG A 72 -27.76 1.49 -0.38
C ARG A 72 -28.91 0.53 -0.71
N HIS A 73 -28.64 -0.76 -0.74
CA HIS A 73 -29.64 -1.82 -0.88
C HIS A 73 -30.26 -2.30 0.45
N GLY A 74 -29.99 -1.58 1.56
CA GLY A 74 -30.61 -1.83 2.87
C GLY A 74 -29.81 -2.74 3.81
N ALA A 75 -28.60 -3.13 3.45
CA ALA A 75 -27.73 -3.86 4.38
C ALA A 75 -27.26 -2.96 5.53
N LYS A 76 -27.08 -3.55 6.72
CA LYS A 76 -26.39 -2.89 7.84
C LYS A 76 -24.96 -3.37 7.88
N ALA A 77 -24.00 -2.47 7.70
CA ALA A 77 -22.58 -2.76 7.83
C ALA A 77 -21.99 -1.91 8.97
N VAL A 78 -21.15 -2.52 9.78
CA VAL A 78 -20.50 -1.87 10.92
C VAL A 78 -19.05 -2.34 10.95
N ASN A 79 -18.10 -1.40 10.86
CA ASN A 79 -16.68 -1.66 11.05
C ASN A 79 -16.29 -1.50 12.53
N HIS A 80 -15.07 -1.92 12.88
CA HIS A 80 -14.55 -1.85 14.26
C HIS A 80 -15.38 -2.62 15.31
N VAL A 81 -16.16 -3.62 14.87
CA VAL A 81 -16.92 -4.52 15.75
C VAL A 81 -16.37 -5.93 15.63
N LYS A 82 -15.92 -6.50 16.75
CA LYS A 82 -15.34 -7.83 16.84
C LYS A 82 -16.38 -8.84 17.34
N VAL A 83 -16.41 -10.02 16.73
CA VAL A 83 -17.17 -11.16 17.27
C VAL A 83 -16.37 -11.78 18.42
N GLU A 84 -16.95 -11.79 19.62
CA GLU A 84 -16.32 -12.37 20.82
C GLU A 84 -16.79 -13.80 21.09
N ARG A 85 -18.08 -14.10 20.87
CA ARG A 85 -18.62 -15.46 20.95
C ARG A 85 -19.80 -15.65 19.99
N LEU A 86 -19.99 -16.87 19.52
CA LEU A 86 -21.17 -17.26 18.74
C LEU A 86 -22.30 -17.69 19.68
N LEU A 87 -23.54 -17.34 19.33
CA LEU A 87 -24.73 -17.69 20.11
C LEU A 87 -25.39 -18.93 19.50
N LYS A 88 -25.73 -19.89 20.35
CA LYS A 88 -26.42 -21.13 19.99
C LYS A 88 -27.80 -21.19 20.66
N ASN A 89 -28.77 -21.79 19.97
CA ASN A 89 -30.05 -22.14 20.56
C ASN A 89 -29.97 -23.48 21.33
N GLU A 90 -31.09 -23.89 21.92
CA GLU A 90 -31.21 -25.13 22.69
C GLU A 90 -30.86 -26.40 21.88
N ASN A 91 -31.03 -26.35 20.56
CA ASN A 91 -30.69 -27.44 19.64
C ASN A 91 -29.23 -27.41 19.16
N GLY A 92 -28.38 -26.55 19.75
CA GLY A 92 -26.98 -26.39 19.39
C GLY A 92 -26.71 -25.69 18.04
N LYS A 93 -27.75 -25.16 17.38
CA LYS A 93 -27.63 -24.42 16.12
C LYS A 93 -27.31 -22.95 16.38
N LEU A 94 -26.50 -22.34 15.51
CA LEU A 94 -26.18 -20.93 15.59
C LEU A 94 -27.42 -20.06 15.37
N CYS A 95 -27.61 -19.06 16.22
CA CYS A 95 -28.72 -18.12 16.15
C CYS A 95 -28.28 -16.64 16.28
N GLY A 96 -26.98 -16.39 16.26
CA GLY A 96 -26.44 -15.05 16.41
C GLY A 96 -24.97 -15.01 16.83
N ALA A 97 -24.53 -13.82 17.23
CA ALA A 97 -23.20 -13.56 17.76
C ALA A 97 -23.27 -12.48 18.85
N HIS A 98 -22.43 -12.63 19.86
CA HIS A 98 -22.10 -11.56 20.79
C HIS A 98 -20.90 -10.80 20.26
N VAL A 99 -21.01 -9.48 20.22
CA VAL A 99 -20.02 -8.61 19.59
C VAL A 99 -19.59 -7.49 20.52
N LYS A 100 -18.38 -6.98 20.27
CA LYS A 100 -17.77 -5.86 20.98
C LYS A 100 -17.41 -4.75 20.01
N ASP A 101 -17.87 -3.54 20.27
CA ASP A 101 -17.36 -2.34 19.63
C ASP A 101 -15.97 -2.03 20.16
N MET A 102 -14.97 -2.10 19.29
CA MET A 102 -13.57 -1.87 19.62
C MET A 102 -13.23 -0.38 19.80
N ILE A 103 -14.17 0.51 19.50
CA ILE A 103 -14.05 1.96 19.72
C ILE A 103 -14.55 2.33 21.11
N THR A 104 -15.79 1.97 21.43
CA THR A 104 -16.43 2.37 22.71
C THR A 104 -16.26 1.35 23.83
N GLY A 105 -15.95 0.09 23.49
CA GLY A 105 -15.90 -1.03 24.43
C GLY A 105 -17.27 -1.65 24.73
N ASN A 106 -18.35 -1.10 24.18
CA ASN A 106 -19.71 -1.61 24.38
C ASN A 106 -19.88 -3.01 23.76
N GLU A 107 -20.68 -3.84 24.40
CA GLU A 107 -20.93 -5.22 23.98
C GLU A 107 -22.44 -5.46 23.86
N TRP A 108 -22.86 -6.20 22.81
CA TRP A 108 -24.26 -6.55 22.60
C TRP A 108 -24.41 -7.83 21.78
N ASP A 109 -25.63 -8.38 21.78
CA ASP A 109 -25.98 -9.56 21.00
C ASP A 109 -26.67 -9.19 19.68
N ILE A 110 -26.28 -9.87 18.61
CA ILE A 110 -26.93 -9.81 17.30
C ILE A 110 -27.58 -11.15 17.05
N LYS A 111 -28.91 -11.15 16.84
CA LYS A 111 -29.65 -12.34 16.42
C LYS A 111 -29.65 -12.46 14.90
N ALA A 112 -29.42 -13.67 14.39
CA ALA A 112 -29.40 -13.97 12.97
C ALA A 112 -29.99 -15.35 12.69
N LYS A 113 -30.65 -15.50 11.54
CA LYS A 113 -31.13 -16.82 11.06
C LYS A 113 -30.00 -17.68 10.53
N CYS A 114 -28.98 -17.05 9.94
CA CYS A 114 -27.81 -17.67 9.34
C CYS A 114 -26.58 -16.84 9.68
N VAL A 115 -25.46 -17.51 9.97
CA VAL A 115 -24.15 -16.88 10.23
C VAL A 115 -23.17 -17.35 9.16
N VAL A 116 -22.57 -16.40 8.45
CA VAL A 116 -21.53 -16.65 7.44
C VAL A 116 -20.19 -16.17 7.97
N ASN A 117 -19.21 -17.07 8.02
CA ASN A 117 -17.82 -16.82 8.32
C ASN A 117 -17.04 -16.55 7.03
N ALA A 118 -16.62 -15.29 6.86
CA ALA A 118 -15.82 -14.82 5.73
C ALA A 118 -14.59 -14.03 6.23
N THR A 119 -13.93 -14.52 7.29
CA THR A 119 -12.85 -13.81 7.99
C THR A 119 -11.44 -14.03 7.40
N GLY A 120 -11.35 -14.54 6.16
CA GLY A 120 -10.09 -14.68 5.43
C GLY A 120 -9.07 -15.54 6.20
N PRO A 121 -7.85 -15.06 6.47
CA PRO A 121 -6.85 -15.81 7.25
C PRO A 121 -7.32 -16.21 8.65
N PHE A 122 -8.31 -15.52 9.22
CA PHE A 122 -8.88 -15.79 10.55
C PHE A 122 -10.05 -16.76 10.52
N THR A 123 -10.26 -17.46 9.40
CA THR A 123 -11.37 -18.39 9.20
C THR A 123 -11.49 -19.39 10.34
N ASP A 124 -10.37 -20.00 10.74
CA ASP A 124 -10.38 -21.05 11.77
C ASP A 124 -10.71 -20.52 13.17
N SER A 125 -10.43 -19.25 13.46
CA SER A 125 -10.80 -18.65 14.75
C SER A 125 -12.32 -18.70 14.96
N ILE A 126 -13.11 -18.48 13.92
CA ILE A 126 -14.58 -18.57 13.99
C ILE A 126 -15.08 -20.01 13.89
N ARG A 127 -14.42 -20.87 13.10
CA ARG A 127 -14.77 -22.30 13.02
C ARG A 127 -14.61 -23.00 14.37
N ILE A 128 -13.46 -22.80 15.03
CA ILE A 128 -13.18 -23.36 16.36
C ILE A 128 -14.11 -22.77 17.43
N MET A 129 -14.46 -21.48 17.31
CA MET A 129 -15.46 -20.86 18.18
C MET A 129 -16.86 -21.49 18.02
N ALA A 130 -17.20 -21.94 16.80
CA ALA A 130 -18.45 -22.65 16.54
C ALA A 130 -18.42 -24.11 17.00
N ASP A 131 -17.29 -24.79 16.84
CA ASP A 131 -17.05 -26.17 17.26
C ASP A 131 -15.56 -26.39 17.62
N PRO A 132 -15.23 -26.56 18.90
CA PRO A 132 -13.85 -26.75 19.35
C PRO A 132 -13.13 -27.98 18.79
N ASN A 133 -13.86 -28.98 18.30
CA ASN A 133 -13.28 -30.21 17.76
C ASN A 133 -12.93 -30.12 16.27
N THR A 134 -13.30 -29.02 15.61
CA THR A 134 -13.03 -28.81 14.18
C THR A 134 -11.53 -28.62 13.92
N MET A 135 -10.99 -29.35 12.94
CA MET A 135 -9.60 -29.20 12.52
C MET A 135 -9.37 -27.92 11.71
N PRO A 136 -8.28 -27.16 11.97
CA PRO A 136 -7.92 -25.99 11.17
C PRO A 136 -7.67 -26.34 9.70
N ILE A 137 -8.13 -25.47 8.80
CA ILE A 137 -7.99 -25.64 7.34
C ILE A 137 -7.15 -24.54 6.70
N CYS A 138 -6.99 -23.39 7.37
CA CYS A 138 -6.26 -22.25 6.86
C CYS A 138 -4.78 -22.34 7.22
N LEU A 139 -3.94 -22.13 6.22
CA LEU A 139 -2.49 -21.99 6.31
C LEU A 139 -2.12 -20.58 5.84
N PRO A 140 -1.89 -19.64 6.77
CA PRO A 140 -1.49 -18.29 6.40
C PRO A 140 -0.11 -18.29 5.73
N SER A 141 -0.02 -17.60 4.59
CA SER A 141 1.27 -17.29 3.96
C SER A 141 1.43 -15.79 3.81
N ALA A 142 2.55 -15.23 4.26
CA ALA A 142 2.90 -13.83 4.11
C ALA A 142 3.46 -13.55 2.72
N GLY A 143 2.98 -12.48 2.10
CA GLY A 143 3.54 -11.93 0.87
C GLY A 143 3.84 -10.46 1.01
N VAL A 144 5.09 -10.08 0.69
CA VAL A 144 5.57 -8.70 0.77
C VAL A 144 5.52 -8.03 -0.59
N HIS A 145 5.23 -6.73 -0.61
CA HIS A 145 5.43 -5.83 -1.74
C HIS A 145 6.20 -4.59 -1.29
N ILE A 146 6.89 -3.95 -2.23
CA ILE A 146 7.55 -2.66 -2.04
C ILE A 146 7.00 -1.64 -3.02
N VAL A 147 7.03 -0.36 -2.65
CA VAL A 147 6.84 0.75 -3.61
C VAL A 147 8.16 1.45 -3.88
N LEU A 148 8.42 1.68 -5.15
CA LEU A 148 9.54 2.43 -5.70
C LEU A 148 9.01 3.66 -6.45
N PRO A 149 9.86 4.67 -6.70
CA PRO A 149 9.55 5.80 -7.55
C PRO A 149 8.93 5.39 -8.90
N GLY A 150 8.05 6.25 -9.42
CA GLY A 150 7.37 6.02 -10.69
C GLY A 150 8.30 5.79 -11.88
N TYR A 151 9.52 6.32 -11.84
CA TYR A 151 10.48 6.15 -12.94
C TYR A 151 10.95 4.70 -13.13
N TYR A 152 10.72 3.78 -12.19
CA TYR A 152 11.09 2.36 -12.35
C TYR A 152 10.17 1.55 -13.27
N SER A 153 9.00 2.10 -13.65
CA SER A 153 8.11 1.50 -14.65
C SER A 153 7.48 2.56 -15.55
N PRO A 154 7.32 2.31 -16.86
CA PRO A 154 6.51 3.16 -17.72
C PRO A 154 5.06 3.24 -17.21
N SER A 155 4.45 4.42 -17.31
CA SER A 155 3.11 4.72 -16.75
C SER A 155 2.00 3.75 -17.14
N ASN A 156 2.08 3.14 -18.33
CA ASN A 156 1.06 2.25 -18.86
C ASN A 156 1.57 0.81 -19.10
N THR A 157 2.74 0.44 -18.59
CA THR A 157 3.34 -0.88 -18.84
C THR A 157 4.15 -1.36 -17.64
N GLY A 158 3.68 -2.42 -17.01
CA GLY A 158 4.47 -3.16 -16.03
C GLY A 158 5.29 -4.27 -16.68
N LEU A 159 6.10 -4.93 -15.87
CA LEU A 159 6.84 -6.13 -16.26
C LEU A 159 6.48 -7.31 -15.36
N LEU A 160 6.50 -8.48 -15.97
CA LEU A 160 6.32 -9.78 -15.36
C LEU A 160 7.63 -10.54 -15.50
N ASP A 161 8.24 -10.89 -14.37
CA ASP A 161 9.26 -11.91 -14.25
C ASP A 161 8.57 -13.27 -14.01
N PRO A 162 8.55 -14.18 -15.00
CA PRO A 162 7.90 -15.47 -14.86
C PRO A 162 8.74 -16.53 -14.15
N SER A 163 10.01 -16.24 -13.80
CA SER A 163 10.93 -17.21 -13.19
C SER A 163 12.05 -16.50 -12.44
N THR A 164 11.78 -16.08 -11.21
CA THR A 164 12.78 -15.56 -10.26
C THR A 164 13.84 -16.61 -9.94
N SER A 165 14.90 -16.23 -9.21
CA SER A 165 15.98 -17.13 -8.77
C SER A 165 15.50 -18.39 -8.03
N ASP A 166 14.31 -18.36 -7.43
CA ASP A 166 13.69 -19.47 -6.72
C ASP A 166 12.40 -20.02 -7.39
N GLY A 167 12.16 -19.66 -8.64
CA GLY A 167 11.03 -20.18 -9.45
C GLY A 167 9.67 -19.55 -9.14
N ARG A 168 9.64 -18.44 -8.40
CA ARG A 168 8.46 -17.61 -8.19
C ARG A 168 8.29 -16.60 -9.34
N VAL A 169 7.24 -15.79 -9.19
CA VAL A 169 6.85 -14.76 -10.15
C VAL A 169 6.90 -13.41 -9.45
N ILE A 170 7.61 -12.44 -10.04
CA ILE A 170 7.61 -11.06 -9.59
C ILE A 170 6.99 -10.17 -10.65
N PHE A 171 6.11 -9.29 -10.20
CA PHE A 171 5.58 -8.18 -10.96
C PHE A 171 6.26 -6.90 -10.49
N PHE A 172 6.51 -5.99 -11.41
CA PHE A 172 6.72 -4.59 -11.09
C PHE A 172 5.87 -3.73 -12.01
N LEU A 173 4.87 -3.09 -11.45
CA LEU A 173 3.74 -2.50 -12.16
C LEU A 173 3.64 -1.02 -11.82
N PRO A 174 3.26 -0.15 -12.78
CA PRO A 174 2.87 1.20 -12.45
C PRO A 174 1.62 1.17 -11.56
N TRP A 175 1.63 1.92 -10.47
CA TRP A 175 0.52 2.01 -9.51
C TRP A 175 0.52 3.38 -8.82
N GLU A 176 -0.57 4.14 -8.97
CA GLU A 176 -0.72 5.48 -8.38
C GLU A 176 0.47 6.41 -8.64
N LYS A 177 0.95 6.45 -9.89
CA LYS A 177 2.17 7.18 -10.36
C LYS A 177 3.50 6.69 -9.77
N MET A 178 3.48 5.63 -8.99
CA MET A 178 4.64 4.95 -8.44
C MET A 178 4.82 3.59 -9.12
N THR A 179 5.81 2.81 -8.69
CA THR A 179 6.01 1.43 -9.13
C THR A 179 5.84 0.49 -7.95
N VAL A 180 4.84 -0.39 -7.97
CA VAL A 180 4.72 -1.48 -7.00
C VAL A 180 5.50 -2.69 -7.50
N ALA A 181 6.31 -3.31 -6.65
CA ALA A 181 7.01 -4.55 -6.97
C ALA A 181 6.78 -5.63 -5.92
N GLY A 182 6.62 -6.87 -6.37
CA GLY A 182 6.39 -8.02 -5.51
C GLY A 182 6.00 -9.27 -6.30
N THR A 183 5.86 -10.43 -5.67
CA THR A 183 5.72 -10.60 -4.22
C THR A 183 6.47 -11.82 -3.71
N THR A 184 6.78 -11.80 -2.42
CA THR A 184 7.32 -12.97 -1.71
C THR A 184 6.21 -13.95 -1.32
N ASP A 185 6.62 -15.12 -0.85
CA ASP A 185 5.74 -16.15 -0.31
C ASP A 185 6.49 -16.88 0.80
N ALA A 186 6.04 -16.73 2.04
CA ALA A 186 6.65 -17.35 3.20
C ALA A 186 5.58 -17.76 4.22
N SER A 187 5.70 -18.97 4.77
CA SER A 187 4.83 -19.41 5.87
C SER A 187 4.86 -18.39 7.00
N SER A 188 3.69 -18.08 7.56
CA SER A 188 3.56 -17.04 8.58
C SER A 188 2.57 -17.46 9.66
N GLU A 189 2.77 -16.92 10.86
CA GLU A 189 1.79 -17.02 11.92
C GLU A 189 0.62 -16.07 11.66
N LEU A 190 -0.55 -16.41 12.20
CA LEU A 190 -1.73 -15.56 12.09
C LEU A 190 -1.55 -14.30 12.94
N THR A 191 -1.62 -13.14 12.31
CA THR A 191 -1.50 -11.84 12.98
C THR A 191 -2.34 -10.78 12.29
N PHE A 192 -2.84 -9.81 13.06
CA PHE A 192 -3.54 -8.64 12.52
C PHE A 192 -2.57 -7.58 11.98
N SER A 193 -1.28 -7.67 12.33
CA SER A 193 -0.24 -6.68 11.98
C SER A 193 0.96 -7.35 11.28
N PRO A 194 0.77 -7.96 10.09
CA PRO A 194 1.88 -8.54 9.35
C PRO A 194 2.88 -7.44 8.95
N THR A 195 4.16 -7.67 9.23
CA THR A 195 5.24 -6.69 9.05
C THR A 195 6.23 -7.18 8.00
N PRO A 196 6.57 -6.39 6.96
CA PRO A 196 7.59 -6.76 5.98
C PRO A 196 8.96 -6.87 6.66
N GLN A 197 9.76 -7.86 6.26
CA GLN A 197 11.12 -8.04 6.77
C GLN A 197 12.14 -7.51 5.76
N ASN A 198 13.30 -7.04 6.23
CA ASN A 198 14.37 -6.54 5.34
C ASN A 198 14.84 -7.58 4.33
N ARG A 199 14.90 -8.86 4.71
CA ARG A 199 15.25 -9.96 3.80
C ARG A 199 14.30 -10.06 2.59
N ASP A 200 13.01 -9.79 2.80
CA ASP A 200 12.00 -9.86 1.74
C ASP A 200 12.13 -8.66 0.79
N ILE A 201 12.44 -7.49 1.36
CA ILE A 201 12.68 -6.26 0.60
C ILE A 201 13.93 -6.40 -0.28
N GLU A 202 15.04 -6.87 0.26
CA GLU A 202 16.28 -7.07 -0.51
C GLU A 202 16.11 -8.15 -1.58
N PHE A 203 15.40 -9.24 -1.29
CA PHE A 203 15.07 -10.24 -2.30
C PHE A 203 14.35 -9.61 -3.51
N ILE A 204 13.32 -8.79 -3.26
CA ILE A 204 12.60 -8.12 -4.36
C ILE A 204 13.52 -7.17 -5.13
N LEU A 205 14.37 -6.40 -4.44
CA LEU A 205 15.33 -5.49 -5.10
C LEU A 205 16.36 -6.24 -5.95
N GLU A 206 16.87 -7.38 -5.47
CA GLU A 206 17.80 -8.24 -6.20
C GLU A 206 17.18 -8.80 -7.49
N GLU A 207 15.94 -9.28 -7.43
CA GLU A 207 15.25 -9.75 -8.62
C GLU A 207 15.01 -8.63 -9.64
N ILE A 208 14.64 -7.41 -9.19
CA ILE A 208 14.49 -6.25 -10.09
C ILE A 208 15.83 -5.91 -10.77
N ARG A 209 16.96 -5.94 -10.03
CA ARG A 209 18.31 -5.68 -10.57
C ARG A 209 18.66 -6.62 -11.73
N ASN A 210 18.12 -7.84 -11.75
CA ASN A 210 18.39 -8.81 -12.82
C ASN A 210 17.75 -8.43 -14.16
N TYR A 211 16.67 -7.64 -14.13
CA TYR A 211 15.88 -7.25 -15.31
C TYR A 211 16.21 -5.85 -15.85
N LEU A 212 16.74 -4.97 -15.00
CA LEU A 212 17.12 -3.63 -15.41
C LEU A 212 18.57 -3.57 -15.90
N GLY A 213 18.84 -2.65 -16.82
CA GLY A 213 20.18 -2.39 -17.32
C GLY A 213 21.09 -1.83 -16.23
N LYS A 214 22.42 -2.00 -16.39
CA LYS A 214 23.42 -1.52 -15.43
C LYS A 214 23.42 0.00 -15.24
N ASP A 215 22.86 0.74 -16.20
CA ASP A 215 22.73 2.20 -16.16
C ASP A 215 21.64 2.65 -15.16
N VAL A 216 20.82 1.73 -14.65
CA VAL A 216 19.74 1.99 -13.68
C VAL A 216 20.13 1.38 -12.34
N SER A 217 20.50 2.24 -11.39
CA SER A 217 20.82 1.80 -10.03
C SER A 217 19.54 1.53 -9.24
N VAL A 218 19.31 0.26 -8.87
CA VAL A 218 18.19 -0.15 -7.99
C VAL A 218 18.66 -0.12 -6.54
N ARG A 219 18.25 0.92 -5.83
CA ARG A 219 18.76 1.26 -4.50
C ARG A 219 17.76 0.91 -3.41
N ARG A 220 18.26 0.45 -2.26
CA ARG A 220 17.42 0.19 -1.08
C ARG A 220 16.77 1.47 -0.54
N GLY A 221 17.44 2.61 -0.71
CA GLY A 221 16.92 3.92 -0.34
C GLY A 221 15.77 4.43 -1.21
N ASP A 222 15.55 3.83 -2.39
CA ASP A 222 14.43 4.16 -3.26
C ASP A 222 13.12 3.47 -2.81
N VAL A 223 13.18 2.59 -1.81
CA VAL A 223 11.96 1.99 -1.25
C VAL A 223 11.22 3.04 -0.42
N MET A 224 10.05 3.43 -0.92
CA MET A 224 9.19 4.47 -0.34
C MET A 224 8.21 3.89 0.69
N SER A 225 7.89 2.61 0.57
CA SER A 225 7.10 1.83 1.53
C SER A 225 7.30 0.34 1.26
N ALA A 226 6.97 -0.49 2.24
CA ALA A 226 6.84 -1.93 2.06
C ALA A 226 5.67 -2.43 2.90
N TRP A 227 4.92 -3.43 2.46
CA TRP A 227 3.86 -4.01 3.28
C TRP A 227 3.78 -5.51 3.10
N SER A 228 3.23 -6.17 4.11
CA SER A 228 2.98 -7.60 4.10
C SER A 228 1.48 -7.88 4.19
N GLY A 229 1.01 -8.90 3.49
CA GLY A 229 -0.36 -9.38 3.57
C GLY A 229 -0.41 -10.89 3.77
N LEU A 230 -1.41 -11.38 4.50
CA LEU A 230 -1.61 -12.81 4.72
C LEU A 230 -2.57 -13.38 3.67
N ARG A 231 -2.10 -14.39 2.93
CA ARG A 231 -2.89 -15.20 2.01
C ARG A 231 -3.56 -16.33 2.79
N PRO A 232 -4.89 -16.49 2.70
CA PRO A 232 -5.59 -17.61 3.31
C PRO A 232 -5.49 -18.84 2.40
N LEU A 233 -4.36 -19.55 2.42
CA LEU A 233 -4.24 -20.83 1.70
C LEU A 233 -5.05 -21.88 2.46
N VAL A 234 -5.80 -22.72 1.76
CA VAL A 234 -6.74 -23.63 2.42
C VAL A 234 -6.45 -25.08 2.04
N ARG A 235 -6.51 -25.97 3.03
CA ARG A 235 -6.57 -27.42 2.84
C ARG A 235 -8.02 -27.84 2.66
N ASP A 236 -8.29 -28.69 1.68
CA ASP A 236 -9.63 -29.23 1.49
C ASP A 236 -9.91 -30.32 2.55
N PRO A 237 -10.83 -30.09 3.51
CA PRO A 237 -11.12 -31.06 4.56
C PRO A 237 -11.78 -32.34 4.03
N ASN A 238 -12.34 -32.31 2.81
CA ASN A 238 -13.05 -33.44 2.19
C ASN A 238 -12.13 -34.36 1.38
N LYS A 239 -10.83 -34.02 1.24
CA LYS A 239 -9.85 -34.85 0.52
C LYS A 239 -8.94 -35.59 1.50
N LYS A 240 -8.77 -36.90 1.26
CA LYS A 240 -7.87 -37.76 2.05
C LYS A 240 -6.39 -37.37 1.94
N ASP A 241 -6.00 -36.67 0.88
CA ASP A 241 -4.61 -36.20 0.66
C ASP A 241 -4.39 -34.82 1.30
N THR A 242 -3.98 -34.83 2.56
CA THR A 242 -3.79 -33.67 3.44
C THR A 242 -2.67 -32.71 3.00
N LYS A 243 -1.91 -33.06 1.94
CA LYS A 243 -0.82 -32.23 1.39
C LYS A 243 -1.25 -31.32 0.23
N SER A 244 -2.39 -31.58 -0.41
CA SER A 244 -2.81 -30.78 -1.56
C SER A 244 -3.59 -29.54 -1.13
N LEU A 245 -3.00 -28.36 -1.30
CA LEU A 245 -3.70 -27.08 -1.10
C LEU A 245 -4.83 -26.95 -2.13
N ALA A 246 -6.02 -26.55 -1.67
CA ALA A 246 -7.12 -26.20 -2.55
C ALA A 246 -6.71 -24.98 -3.38
N ARG A 247 -6.67 -25.14 -4.71
CA ARG A 247 -6.39 -24.03 -5.64
C ARG A 247 -7.58 -23.06 -5.80
N ASN A 248 -8.77 -23.49 -5.37
CA ASN A 248 -10.02 -22.74 -5.40
C ASN A 248 -10.51 -22.43 -3.98
N HIS A 249 -11.56 -21.64 -3.84
CA HIS A 249 -12.26 -21.47 -2.57
C HIS A 249 -13.05 -22.73 -2.18
N ILE A 250 -13.38 -22.84 -0.90
CA ILE A 250 -14.24 -23.88 -0.35
C ILE A 250 -15.43 -23.24 0.37
N ILE A 251 -16.57 -23.92 0.33
CA ILE A 251 -17.77 -23.55 1.11
C ILE A 251 -18.15 -24.76 1.96
N GLU A 252 -18.12 -24.59 3.27
CA GLU A 252 -18.42 -25.63 4.26
C GLU A 252 -19.63 -25.21 5.09
N VAL A 253 -20.54 -26.15 5.38
CA VAL A 253 -21.64 -25.95 6.34
C VAL A 253 -21.39 -26.87 7.53
N SER A 254 -21.17 -26.30 8.71
CA SER A 254 -20.92 -27.08 9.93
C SER A 254 -22.20 -27.71 10.50
N GLU A 255 -22.05 -28.64 11.44
CA GLU A 255 -23.18 -29.20 12.19
C GLU A 255 -23.97 -28.14 12.97
N SER A 256 -23.32 -27.08 13.45
CA SER A 256 -23.97 -25.95 14.11
C SER A 256 -24.68 -25.01 13.13
N GLY A 257 -24.56 -25.24 11.82
CA GLY A 257 -25.15 -24.41 10.77
C GLY A 257 -24.30 -23.19 10.38
N LEU A 258 -23.03 -23.13 10.82
CA LEU A 258 -22.11 -22.09 10.37
C LEU A 258 -21.77 -22.34 8.90
N ILE A 259 -21.86 -21.29 8.08
CA ILE A 259 -21.36 -21.34 6.70
C ILE A 259 -20.00 -20.70 6.67
N THR A 260 -19.00 -21.41 6.19
CA THR A 260 -17.64 -20.88 6.04
C THR A 260 -17.26 -20.81 4.57
N ILE A 261 -16.82 -19.64 4.13
CA ILE A 261 -16.15 -19.43 2.85
C ILE A 261 -14.66 -19.18 3.12
N ALA A 262 -13.81 -20.06 2.60
CA ALA A 262 -12.36 -19.98 2.83
C ALA A 262 -11.57 -20.08 1.52
N GLY A 263 -10.43 -19.39 1.47
CA GLY A 263 -9.56 -19.35 0.30
C GLY A 263 -10.11 -18.47 -0.82
N GLY A 264 -9.80 -18.84 -2.07
CA GLY A 264 -10.20 -18.07 -3.25
C GLY A 264 -9.28 -16.88 -3.54
N LYS A 265 -9.72 -16.05 -4.49
CA LYS A 265 -8.97 -14.88 -4.96
C LYS A 265 -9.89 -13.68 -5.07
N TRP A 266 -9.30 -12.51 -4.96
CA TRP A 266 -10.03 -11.27 -5.15
C TRP A 266 -10.67 -11.19 -6.54
N THR A 267 -10.04 -11.68 -7.60
CA THR A 267 -10.62 -11.72 -8.96
C THR A 267 -11.93 -12.52 -9.06
N THR A 268 -12.14 -13.51 -8.18
CA THR A 268 -13.31 -14.40 -8.21
C THR A 268 -14.36 -14.06 -7.13
N TYR A 269 -14.18 -12.98 -6.37
CA TYR A 269 -14.97 -12.66 -5.18
C TYR A 269 -16.49 -12.68 -5.42
N ARG A 270 -16.96 -12.14 -6.56
CA ARG A 270 -18.40 -12.06 -6.87
C ARG A 270 -19.03 -13.43 -7.05
N HIS A 271 -18.34 -14.33 -7.75
CA HIS A 271 -18.79 -15.70 -7.95
C HIS A 271 -18.75 -16.50 -6.65
N MET A 272 -17.70 -16.30 -5.84
CA MET A 272 -17.61 -16.88 -4.50
C MET A 272 -18.78 -16.43 -3.61
N ALA A 273 -19.13 -15.14 -3.65
CA ALA A 273 -20.25 -14.60 -2.89
C ALA A 273 -21.60 -15.16 -3.36
N GLU A 274 -21.80 -15.29 -4.67
CA GLU A 274 -22.99 -15.91 -5.27
C GLU A 274 -23.18 -17.35 -4.77
N GLU A 275 -22.16 -18.21 -4.90
CA GLU A 275 -22.22 -19.59 -4.41
C GLU A 275 -22.41 -19.67 -2.89
N THR A 276 -21.79 -18.77 -2.13
CA THR A 276 -21.93 -18.73 -0.66
C THR A 276 -23.34 -18.35 -0.24
N VAL A 277 -23.95 -17.36 -0.90
CA VAL A 277 -25.32 -16.93 -0.63
C VAL A 277 -26.31 -18.01 -1.05
N ASP A 278 -26.12 -18.64 -2.21
CA ASP A 278 -26.95 -19.77 -2.65
C ASP A 278 -26.89 -20.92 -1.64
N LYS A 279 -25.69 -21.24 -1.14
CA LYS A 279 -25.53 -22.26 -0.10
C LYS A 279 -26.20 -21.86 1.22
N ALA A 280 -26.19 -20.57 1.56
CA ALA A 280 -26.88 -20.06 2.74
C ALA A 280 -28.39 -20.15 2.65
N VAL A 281 -28.93 -19.86 1.49
CA VAL A 281 -30.36 -20.00 1.19
C VAL A 281 -30.79 -21.46 1.33
N GLU A 282 -30.03 -22.39 0.73
CA GLU A 282 -30.28 -23.83 0.81
C GLU A 282 -30.17 -24.36 2.25
N ALA A 283 -29.05 -24.11 2.93
CA ALA A 283 -28.76 -24.71 4.23
C ALA A 283 -29.69 -24.23 5.36
N HIS A 284 -30.24 -23.01 5.25
CA HIS A 284 -31.09 -22.41 6.27
C HIS A 284 -32.54 -22.18 5.82
N ASN A 285 -32.93 -22.73 4.67
CA ASN A 285 -34.27 -22.57 4.08
C ASN A 285 -34.74 -21.10 4.07
N LEU A 286 -33.88 -20.19 3.61
CA LEU A 286 -34.18 -18.76 3.59
C LEU A 286 -35.10 -18.44 2.40
N GLU A 287 -36.11 -17.62 2.63
CA GLU A 287 -36.99 -17.13 1.55
C GLU A 287 -36.30 -16.01 0.78
N THR A 288 -36.22 -16.14 -0.55
CA THR A 288 -35.67 -15.13 -1.45
C THR A 288 -36.74 -14.62 -2.42
N LYS A 289 -36.67 -13.33 -2.76
CA LYS A 289 -37.59 -12.72 -3.74
C LYS A 289 -37.17 -13.03 -5.18
N ASN A 290 -35.89 -13.26 -5.41
CA ASN A 290 -35.28 -13.40 -6.73
C ASN A 290 -33.96 -14.18 -6.62
N LYS A 291 -33.46 -14.63 -7.78
CA LYS A 291 -32.10 -15.18 -7.91
C LYS A 291 -31.05 -14.07 -7.78
N CYS A 292 -29.77 -14.45 -7.74
CA CYS A 292 -28.64 -13.52 -7.72
C CYS A 292 -28.73 -12.48 -8.86
N VAL A 293 -28.55 -11.20 -8.51
CA VAL A 293 -28.59 -10.05 -9.45
C VAL A 293 -27.27 -9.28 -9.47
N THR A 294 -26.20 -9.84 -8.92
CA THR A 294 -24.91 -9.14 -8.79
C THR A 294 -24.16 -9.03 -10.11
N ALA A 295 -24.46 -9.90 -11.09
CA ALA A 295 -23.87 -9.82 -12.41
C ALA A 295 -24.40 -8.58 -13.16
N GLY A 296 -23.51 -7.62 -13.43
CA GLY A 296 -23.87 -6.36 -14.10
C GLY A 296 -24.38 -5.27 -13.16
N LEU A 297 -24.45 -5.53 -11.84
CA LEU A 297 -24.78 -4.50 -10.85
C LEU A 297 -23.65 -3.46 -10.78
N MET A 298 -23.99 -2.19 -11.02
CA MET A 298 -23.04 -1.09 -10.86
C MET A 298 -22.82 -0.79 -9.37
N LEU A 299 -21.55 -0.66 -8.99
CA LEU A 299 -21.18 -0.27 -7.63
C LEU A 299 -21.31 1.25 -7.44
N ASP A 300 -21.34 1.70 -6.19
CA ASP A 300 -21.32 3.13 -5.86
C ASP A 300 -20.12 3.82 -6.52
N GLY A 301 -20.35 4.99 -7.13
CA GLY A 301 -19.35 5.70 -7.93
C GLY A 301 -19.36 5.36 -9.43
N ALA A 302 -19.93 4.23 -9.85
CA ALA A 302 -19.79 3.77 -11.24
C ALA A 302 -20.86 4.31 -12.23
N HIS A 303 -21.96 4.92 -11.75
CA HIS A 303 -23.16 5.10 -12.58
C HIS A 303 -22.99 6.15 -13.67
N ASN A 304 -22.33 7.27 -13.36
CA ASN A 304 -22.04 8.34 -14.31
C ASN A 304 -20.52 8.51 -14.54
N TYR A 305 -19.78 7.40 -14.45
CA TYR A 305 -18.34 7.43 -14.75
C TYR A 305 -18.11 7.54 -16.26
N ASP A 306 -17.18 8.43 -16.63
CA ASP A 306 -16.70 8.61 -18.00
C ASP A 306 -15.19 8.92 -17.97
N PRO A 307 -14.38 8.43 -18.94
CA PRO A 307 -12.93 8.70 -18.96
C PRO A 307 -12.53 10.19 -19.02
N LEU A 308 -13.43 11.07 -19.47
CA LEU A 308 -13.25 12.52 -19.53
C LEU A 308 -13.82 13.25 -18.29
N LEU A 309 -14.36 12.53 -17.30
CA LEU A 309 -14.95 13.12 -16.09
C LEU A 309 -14.00 14.11 -15.39
N TYR A 310 -12.69 13.81 -15.39
CA TYR A 310 -11.69 14.70 -14.80
C TYR A 310 -11.66 16.09 -15.46
N ILE A 311 -11.98 16.21 -16.75
CA ILE A 311 -12.02 17.49 -17.46
C ILE A 311 -13.11 18.37 -16.85
N HIS A 312 -14.28 17.81 -16.54
CA HIS A 312 -15.36 18.54 -15.88
C HIS A 312 -14.98 18.97 -14.46
N LEU A 313 -14.25 18.15 -13.71
CA LEU A 313 -13.71 18.54 -12.40
C LEU A 313 -12.75 19.74 -12.52
N VAL A 314 -11.91 19.77 -13.56
CA VAL A 314 -11.00 20.91 -13.83
C VAL A 314 -11.80 22.15 -14.25
N GLN A 315 -12.71 22.02 -15.21
CA GLN A 315 -13.44 23.14 -15.82
C GLN A 315 -14.47 23.77 -14.86
N ASP A 316 -15.21 22.94 -14.13
CA ASP A 316 -16.35 23.42 -13.33
C ASP A 316 -15.91 23.86 -11.93
N TYR A 317 -14.83 23.29 -11.38
CA TYR A 317 -14.38 23.56 -10.01
C TYR A 317 -13.01 24.26 -9.94
N GLY A 318 -12.22 24.22 -11.00
CA GLY A 318 -10.86 24.78 -11.01
C GLY A 318 -9.85 23.97 -10.19
N LEU A 319 -9.97 22.63 -10.22
CA LEU A 319 -9.01 21.70 -9.62
C LEU A 319 -7.77 21.51 -10.51
N GLU A 320 -6.63 21.18 -9.92
CA GLU A 320 -5.46 20.76 -10.68
C GLU A 320 -5.72 19.45 -11.44
N VAL A 321 -5.09 19.28 -12.61
CA VAL A 321 -5.38 18.17 -13.53
C VAL A 321 -5.12 16.81 -12.88
N ASP A 322 -4.01 16.66 -12.16
CA ASP A 322 -3.69 15.41 -11.49
C ASP A 322 -4.62 15.08 -10.32
N VAL A 323 -5.05 16.10 -9.58
CA VAL A 323 -6.06 15.94 -8.52
C VAL A 323 -7.39 15.53 -9.12
N ALA A 324 -7.82 16.18 -10.21
CA ALA A 324 -9.05 15.82 -10.90
C ALA A 324 -9.00 14.37 -11.43
N GLN A 325 -7.87 13.94 -12.01
CA GLN A 325 -7.68 12.56 -12.46
C GLN A 325 -7.75 11.56 -11.28
N HIS A 326 -7.08 11.88 -10.18
CA HIS A 326 -7.13 11.09 -8.94
C HIS A 326 -8.57 10.93 -8.44
N LEU A 327 -9.30 12.04 -8.31
CA LEU A 327 -10.67 12.01 -7.81
C LEU A 327 -11.60 11.21 -8.74
N ALA A 328 -11.48 11.42 -10.06
CA ALA A 328 -12.26 10.68 -11.05
C ALA A 328 -12.00 9.17 -10.99
N ASN A 329 -10.73 8.76 -10.90
CA ASN A 329 -10.34 7.35 -10.84
C ASN A 329 -10.72 6.69 -9.50
N THR A 330 -10.70 7.44 -8.40
CA THR A 330 -10.94 6.91 -7.05
C THR A 330 -12.43 6.86 -6.68
N TYR A 331 -13.18 7.91 -7.02
CA TYR A 331 -14.56 8.12 -6.56
C TYR A 331 -15.59 7.99 -7.69
N GLY A 332 -15.16 7.93 -8.95
CA GLY A 332 -16.05 7.94 -10.09
C GLY A 332 -17.00 9.15 -10.07
N ASP A 333 -18.29 8.91 -10.23
CA ASP A 333 -19.31 9.97 -10.18
C ASP A 333 -19.43 10.67 -8.80
N ARG A 334 -18.88 10.09 -7.73
CA ARG A 334 -18.81 10.74 -6.41
C ARG A 334 -17.71 11.79 -6.33
N ALA A 335 -16.81 11.88 -7.31
CA ALA A 335 -15.77 12.89 -7.35
C ALA A 335 -16.34 14.33 -7.28
N PHE A 336 -17.50 14.57 -7.89
CA PHE A 336 -18.20 15.86 -7.81
C PHE A 336 -18.70 16.20 -6.40
N VAL A 337 -18.99 15.19 -5.57
CA VAL A 337 -19.33 15.41 -4.15
C VAL A 337 -18.09 15.87 -3.40
N VAL A 338 -16.95 15.22 -3.63
CA VAL A 338 -15.67 15.60 -3.01
C VAL A 338 -15.23 17.00 -3.46
N ALA A 339 -15.33 17.30 -4.76
CA ALA A 339 -15.00 18.61 -5.31
C ALA A 339 -15.84 19.74 -4.69
N ARG A 340 -17.15 19.53 -4.48
CA ARG A 340 -18.02 20.48 -3.79
C ARG A 340 -17.66 20.72 -2.32
N MET A 341 -16.99 19.76 -1.68
CA MET A 341 -16.51 19.90 -0.29
C MET A 341 -15.18 20.67 -0.21
N CYS A 342 -14.51 20.92 -1.35
CA CYS A 342 -13.25 21.63 -1.37
C CYS A 342 -13.43 23.11 -1.03
N LYS A 343 -12.52 23.63 -0.20
CA LYS A 343 -12.45 25.06 0.12
C LYS A 343 -11.66 25.80 -0.96
N MET A 344 -11.95 27.08 -1.12
CA MET A 344 -11.15 27.97 -1.98
C MET A 344 -9.71 28.07 -1.47
N THR A 345 -8.76 28.13 -2.38
CA THR A 345 -7.34 28.26 -2.06
C THR A 345 -6.90 29.73 -1.89
N GLY A 346 -7.66 30.67 -2.46
CA GLY A 346 -7.26 32.07 -2.60
C GLY A 346 -6.23 32.32 -3.72
N LYS A 347 -5.82 31.29 -4.47
CA LYS A 347 -4.94 31.40 -5.63
C LYS A 347 -5.77 31.61 -6.90
N ARG A 348 -5.14 32.15 -7.95
CA ARG A 348 -5.74 32.17 -9.31
C ARG A 348 -5.93 30.75 -9.85
N TRP A 349 -5.01 29.86 -9.51
CA TRP A 349 -5.05 28.44 -9.83
C TRP A 349 -4.22 27.65 -8.81
N PRO A 350 -4.66 26.45 -8.37
CA PRO A 350 -6.03 25.96 -8.47
C PRO A 350 -7.02 26.85 -7.68
N ILE A 351 -8.28 26.90 -8.10
CA ILE A 351 -9.32 27.74 -7.46
C ILE A 351 -9.74 27.13 -6.12
N VAL A 352 -9.96 25.82 -6.10
CA VAL A 352 -10.37 25.05 -4.91
C VAL A 352 -9.44 23.86 -4.68
N GLY A 353 -9.47 23.33 -3.46
CA GLY A 353 -8.75 22.11 -3.10
C GLY A 353 -7.40 22.44 -2.46
N HIS A 354 -7.31 22.19 -1.15
CA HIS A 354 -6.05 22.21 -0.42
C HIS A 354 -5.49 20.80 -0.38
N ARG A 355 -4.30 20.61 -0.95
CA ARG A 355 -3.58 19.35 -0.86
C ARG A 355 -3.15 19.08 0.58
N LEU A 356 -3.15 17.80 0.97
CA LEU A 356 -2.54 17.36 2.21
C LEU A 356 -1.01 17.35 2.10
N HIS A 357 -0.48 16.96 0.94
CA HIS A 357 0.95 16.91 0.64
C HIS A 357 1.18 17.43 -0.78
N GLU A 358 2.27 18.16 -1.01
CA GLU A 358 2.51 18.83 -2.30
C GLU A 358 2.69 17.84 -3.46
N GLU A 359 3.42 16.75 -3.23
CA GLU A 359 3.71 15.74 -4.26
C GLU A 359 2.56 14.77 -4.57
N PHE A 360 1.53 14.69 -3.72
CA PHE A 360 0.45 13.72 -3.85
C PHE A 360 -0.90 14.41 -4.12
N PRO A 361 -1.80 13.78 -4.90
CA PRO A 361 -3.06 14.41 -5.31
C PRO A 361 -4.17 14.36 -4.24
N TYR A 362 -3.82 14.11 -2.97
CA TYR A 362 -4.79 13.95 -1.89
C TYR A 362 -5.21 15.29 -1.30
N LEU A 363 -6.52 15.51 -1.14
CA LEU A 363 -7.08 16.76 -0.61
C LEU A 363 -7.55 16.65 0.85
N GLU A 364 -7.55 17.77 1.56
CA GLU A 364 -8.19 17.87 2.89
C GLU A 364 -9.66 17.41 2.85
N ALA A 365 -10.37 17.73 1.76
CA ALA A 365 -11.78 17.37 1.58
C ALA A 365 -12.02 15.86 1.48
N GLU A 366 -11.02 15.07 1.06
CA GLU A 366 -11.11 13.61 1.04
C GLU A 366 -11.12 13.03 2.44
N VAL A 367 -10.48 13.68 3.42
CA VAL A 367 -10.53 13.26 4.83
C VAL A 367 -11.96 13.41 5.35
N SER A 368 -12.61 14.54 5.09
CA SER A 368 -14.00 14.78 5.46
C SER A 368 -14.96 13.82 4.72
N TYR A 369 -14.68 13.53 3.45
CA TYR A 369 -15.49 12.57 2.68
C TYR A 369 -15.31 11.14 3.19
N ALA A 370 -14.09 10.74 3.55
CA ALA A 370 -13.79 9.43 4.13
C ALA A 370 -14.60 9.14 5.39
N ILE A 371 -14.87 10.15 6.22
CA ILE A 371 -15.72 10.03 7.42
C ILE A 371 -17.16 9.66 7.02
N LYS A 372 -17.67 10.23 5.92
CA LYS A 372 -18.98 9.86 5.35
C LYS A 372 -18.97 8.45 4.77
N GLU A 373 -17.81 7.93 4.41
CA GLU A 373 -17.58 6.52 4.06
C GLU A 373 -17.20 5.65 5.27
N TYR A 374 -17.69 6.01 6.46
CA TYR A 374 -17.51 5.27 7.71
C TYR A 374 -16.05 5.10 8.16
N ALA A 375 -15.12 5.96 7.71
CA ALA A 375 -13.79 6.01 8.29
C ALA A 375 -13.90 6.57 9.72
N TYR A 376 -13.40 5.80 10.69
CA TYR A 376 -13.33 6.26 12.07
C TYR A 376 -11.87 6.48 12.47
N THR A 377 -10.94 5.61 12.12
CA THR A 377 -9.54 5.75 12.56
C THR A 377 -8.68 6.52 11.55
N ALA A 378 -7.58 7.13 12.02
CA ALA A 378 -6.62 7.77 11.12
C ALA A 378 -6.05 6.78 10.07
N ILE A 379 -5.86 5.51 10.48
CA ILE A 379 -5.42 4.41 9.60
C ILE A 379 -6.44 4.14 8.49
N ASP A 380 -7.75 4.23 8.77
CA ASP A 380 -8.79 4.05 7.75
C ASP A 380 -8.62 5.05 6.60
N VAL A 381 -8.24 6.30 6.91
CA VAL A 381 -8.03 7.36 5.93
C VAL A 381 -6.70 7.18 5.20
N ILE A 382 -5.58 7.21 5.92
CA ILE A 382 -4.23 7.22 5.32
C ILE A 382 -3.90 5.94 4.56
N ALA A 383 -4.42 4.80 5.02
CA ALA A 383 -4.09 3.49 4.46
C ALA A 383 -5.17 2.99 3.50
N ARG A 384 -6.45 3.08 3.85
CA ARG A 384 -7.53 2.39 3.12
C ARG A 384 -8.32 3.29 2.18
N ARG A 385 -8.51 4.57 2.52
CA ARG A 385 -9.17 5.53 1.61
C ARG A 385 -8.18 6.14 0.63
N MET A 386 -7.05 6.64 1.12
CA MET A 386 -6.09 7.36 0.27
C MET A 386 -4.95 6.48 -0.25
N ARG A 387 -4.65 5.34 0.38
CA ARG A 387 -3.46 4.51 0.08
C ARG A 387 -2.10 5.21 0.29
N LEU A 388 -2.05 6.45 0.77
CA LEU A 388 -0.80 7.22 0.92
C LEU A 388 0.28 6.48 1.70
N SER A 389 -0.08 5.78 2.79
CA SER A 389 0.90 5.00 3.56
C SER A 389 1.49 3.81 2.81
N PHE A 390 0.77 3.29 1.81
CA PHE A 390 1.28 2.28 0.90
C PHE A 390 2.13 2.89 -0.20
N LEU A 391 2.03 4.19 -0.50
CA LEU A 391 2.83 4.82 -1.55
C LEU A 391 4.14 5.39 -1.02
N ASN A 392 4.07 6.08 0.13
CA ASN A 392 5.20 6.77 0.73
C ASN A 392 4.96 6.96 2.24
N THR A 393 5.77 6.30 3.05
CA THR A 393 5.71 6.36 4.51
C THR A 393 6.07 7.74 5.08
N TYR A 394 6.99 8.48 4.45
CA TYR A 394 7.38 9.83 4.88
C TYR A 394 6.23 10.82 4.66
N ALA A 395 5.70 10.85 3.43
CA ALA A 395 4.55 11.69 3.11
C ALA A 395 3.34 11.34 4.00
N ALA A 396 3.13 10.06 4.32
CA ALA A 396 2.10 9.64 5.25
C ALA A 396 2.30 10.19 6.68
N HIS A 397 3.54 10.24 7.18
CA HIS A 397 3.86 10.85 8.48
C HIS A 397 3.63 12.37 8.47
N GLU A 398 4.08 13.06 7.41
CA GLU A 398 3.99 14.52 7.30
C GLU A 398 2.54 15.03 7.36
N VAL A 399 1.62 14.32 6.71
CA VAL A 399 0.20 14.72 6.67
C VAL A 399 -0.61 14.26 7.88
N LEU A 400 -0.06 13.36 8.71
CA LEU A 400 -0.84 12.64 9.70
C LEU A 400 -1.48 13.57 10.75
N GLU A 401 -0.75 14.59 11.18
CA GLU A 401 -1.27 15.60 12.12
C GLU A 401 -2.46 16.34 11.55
N LYS A 402 -2.39 16.72 10.27
CA LYS A 402 -3.45 17.42 9.58
C LYS A 402 -4.68 16.53 9.40
N VAL A 403 -4.49 15.26 9.04
CA VAL A 403 -5.57 14.26 8.94
C VAL A 403 -6.28 14.11 10.29
N VAL A 404 -5.54 13.89 11.38
CA VAL A 404 -6.13 13.76 12.72
C VAL A 404 -6.80 15.05 13.17
N GLN A 405 -6.27 16.22 12.83
CA GLN A 405 -6.92 17.50 13.15
C GLN A 405 -8.29 17.63 12.47
N ILE A 406 -8.39 17.28 11.18
CA ILE A 406 -9.65 17.33 10.43
C ILE A 406 -10.64 16.32 11.01
N MET A 407 -10.20 15.07 11.20
CA MET A 407 -11.04 14.01 11.78
C MET A 407 -11.50 14.34 13.18
N GLY A 408 -10.60 14.83 14.04
CA GLY A 408 -10.92 15.15 15.42
C GLY A 408 -11.94 16.27 15.54
N ARG A 409 -11.92 17.26 14.64
CA ARG A 409 -12.96 18.29 14.58
C ARG A 409 -14.31 17.71 14.13
N GLU A 410 -14.33 16.86 13.11
CA GLU A 410 -15.58 16.35 12.53
C GLU A 410 -16.23 15.23 13.36
N LEU A 411 -15.42 14.41 14.03
CA LEU A 411 -15.85 13.33 14.92
C LEU A 411 -15.95 13.77 16.39
N ASN A 412 -15.65 15.03 16.69
CA ASN A 412 -15.63 15.59 18.05
C ASN A 412 -14.72 14.80 19.01
N TRP A 413 -13.50 14.46 18.57
CA TRP A 413 -12.53 13.77 19.41
C TRP A 413 -11.96 14.66 20.50
N SER A 414 -11.71 14.04 21.65
CA SER A 414 -10.92 14.65 22.71
C SER A 414 -9.45 14.75 22.30
N SER A 415 -8.68 15.65 22.94
CA SER A 415 -7.24 15.74 22.72
C SER A 415 -6.52 14.42 23.04
N ALA A 416 -7.04 13.63 23.98
CA ALA A 416 -6.52 12.30 24.28
C ALA A 416 -6.74 11.32 23.13
N GLU A 417 -7.94 11.33 22.53
CA GLU A 417 -8.25 10.48 21.38
C GLU A 417 -7.42 10.88 20.15
N CYS A 418 -7.25 12.18 19.88
CA CYS A 418 -6.36 12.65 18.82
C CYS A 418 -4.93 12.11 18.99
N ARG A 419 -4.37 12.16 20.22
CA ARG A 419 -3.04 11.61 20.51
C ARG A 419 -2.98 10.10 20.27
N ARG A 420 -3.99 9.35 20.73
CA ARG A 420 -4.09 7.90 20.53
C ARG A 420 -4.13 7.53 19.05
N GLN A 421 -4.89 8.28 18.25
CA GLN A 421 -4.99 8.07 16.80
C GLN A 421 -3.67 8.36 16.08
N LEU A 422 -2.95 9.42 16.48
CA LEU A 422 -1.60 9.71 15.98
C LEU A 422 -0.63 8.58 16.30
N GLU A 423 -0.58 8.13 17.55
CA GLU A 423 0.32 7.06 17.99
C GLU A 423 0.06 5.75 17.24
N ASN A 424 -1.21 5.33 17.17
CA ASN A 424 -1.61 4.12 16.45
C ASN A 424 -1.24 4.19 14.97
N ALA A 425 -1.51 5.32 14.30
CA ALA A 425 -1.19 5.49 12.89
C ALA A 425 0.33 5.57 12.65
N ARG A 426 1.09 6.21 13.54
CA ARG A 426 2.56 6.20 13.47
C ARG A 426 3.11 4.79 13.61
N ASN A 427 2.62 4.01 14.57
CA ASN A 427 3.00 2.60 14.74
C ASN A 427 2.66 1.76 13.51
N PHE A 428 1.49 1.96 12.90
CA PHE A 428 1.10 1.29 11.66
C PHE A 428 2.05 1.65 10.49
N ILE A 429 2.36 2.92 10.28
CA ILE A 429 3.30 3.36 9.23
C ILE A 429 4.71 2.79 9.50
N ASN A 430 5.12 2.82 10.77
CA ASN A 430 6.44 2.38 11.19
C ASN A 430 6.67 0.88 10.98
N ARG A 431 5.73 0.08 11.46
CA ARG A 431 5.84 -1.37 11.47
C ARG A 431 5.24 -1.99 10.22
N GLU A 432 3.93 -1.83 10.03
CA GLU A 432 3.20 -2.53 8.98
C GLU A 432 3.52 -2.02 7.58
N MET A 433 3.85 -0.72 7.43
CA MET A 433 4.24 -0.10 6.14
C MET A 433 5.77 0.02 5.94
N GLY A 434 6.57 -0.62 6.80
CA GLY A 434 7.99 -0.92 6.53
C GLY A 434 8.98 0.24 6.72
N GLN A 435 8.59 1.34 7.38
CA GLN A 435 9.50 2.46 7.65
C GLN A 435 10.62 2.07 8.63
N GLU A 436 10.35 1.26 9.66
CA GLU A 436 11.38 0.76 10.59
C GLU A 436 12.39 -0.16 9.89
N ALA A 437 11.93 -1.01 8.97
CA ALA A 437 12.79 -1.88 8.19
C ALA A 437 13.84 -1.04 7.42
N ARG A 438 13.42 0.13 6.90
CA ARG A 438 14.34 1.10 6.29
C ARG A 438 15.32 1.68 7.31
N MET A 439 14.88 2.14 8.47
CA MET A 439 15.79 2.68 9.50
C MET A 439 16.83 1.64 9.96
N GLN A 440 16.39 0.40 10.20
CA GLN A 440 17.27 -0.72 10.55
C GLN A 440 18.31 -0.97 9.47
N SER A 441 17.91 -0.95 8.20
CA SER A 441 18.84 -1.14 7.08
C SER A 441 19.91 -0.05 6.99
N VAL A 442 19.64 1.16 7.51
CA VAL A 442 20.62 2.25 7.59
C VAL A 442 21.57 2.06 8.78
N SER A 443 21.05 1.66 9.94
CA SER A 443 21.87 1.41 11.13
C SER A 443 22.82 0.20 10.98
N GLU A 444 22.44 -0.77 10.15
CA GLU A 444 23.24 -1.97 9.87
C GLU A 444 24.28 -1.76 8.75
N VAL A 445 24.39 -0.55 8.18
CA VAL A 445 25.35 -0.27 7.11
C VAL A 445 26.78 -0.42 7.65
N PRO A 446 27.59 -1.36 7.12
CA PRO A 446 29.00 -1.43 7.49
C PRO A 446 29.70 -0.16 7.04
N LEU A 447 30.52 0.41 7.93
CA LEU A 447 31.33 1.60 7.66
C LEU A 447 32.44 1.28 6.64
N ASN A 448 32.07 1.28 5.36
CA ASN A 448 32.96 1.03 4.22
C ASN A 448 33.37 2.34 3.54
N LEU A 449 33.89 3.28 4.34
CA LEU A 449 34.44 4.55 3.86
C LEU A 449 35.97 4.48 3.80
N THR A 450 36.57 5.02 2.74
CA THR A 450 38.02 5.21 2.68
C THR A 450 38.45 6.26 3.71
N LYS A 451 39.75 6.31 4.04
CA LYS A 451 40.27 7.34 4.96
C LYS A 451 39.97 8.76 4.48
N GLU A 452 40.06 9.00 3.17
CA GLU A 452 39.75 10.30 2.55
C GLU A 452 38.26 10.65 2.67
N GLU A 453 37.38 9.65 2.50
CA GLU A 453 35.93 9.84 2.63
C GLU A 453 35.52 10.07 4.08
N MET A 454 36.10 9.34 5.03
CA MET A 454 35.88 9.59 6.46
C MET A 454 36.36 11.00 6.83
N GLN A 455 37.48 11.46 6.28
CA GLN A 455 37.94 12.83 6.51
C GLN A 455 36.96 13.85 5.93
N THR A 456 36.48 13.65 4.70
CA THR A 456 35.50 14.52 4.06
C THR A 456 34.18 14.60 4.85
N ALA A 457 33.67 13.45 5.29
CA ALA A 457 32.47 13.40 6.14
C ALA A 457 32.71 14.07 7.49
N LYS A 458 33.88 13.88 8.11
CA LYS A 458 34.24 14.55 9.36
C LYS A 458 34.35 16.06 9.20
N ASP A 459 34.90 16.53 8.09
CA ASP A 459 34.98 17.95 7.77
C ASP A 459 33.58 18.55 7.62
N ARG A 460 32.64 17.83 6.96
CA ARG A 460 31.22 18.26 6.88
C ARG A 460 30.54 18.27 8.25
N PHE A 461 30.78 17.27 9.09
CA PHE A 461 30.26 17.24 10.46
C PHE A 461 30.75 18.46 11.27
N ASN A 462 32.03 18.80 11.17
CA ASN A 462 32.63 19.93 11.87
C ASN A 462 32.12 21.30 11.38
N LEU A 463 31.54 21.40 10.17
CA LEU A 463 30.88 22.63 9.71
C LEU A 463 29.64 22.97 10.54
N LEU A 464 28.97 21.95 11.07
CA LEU A 464 27.80 22.07 11.93
C LEU A 464 28.23 22.10 13.41
N ASP A 465 29.16 21.23 13.83
CA ASP A 465 29.71 21.21 15.20
C ASP A 465 30.88 22.19 15.40
N ARG A 466 30.61 23.49 15.24
CA ARG A 466 31.64 24.54 15.41
C ARG A 466 32.22 24.59 16.83
N ASP A 467 31.40 24.23 17.81
CA ASP A 467 31.75 24.25 19.23
C ASP A 467 32.53 22.98 19.66
N ARG A 468 32.77 22.04 18.73
CA ARG A 468 33.50 20.76 18.92
C ARG A 468 32.96 19.91 20.06
N LYS A 469 31.63 19.84 20.18
CA LYS A 469 30.92 19.08 21.20
C LYS A 469 30.93 17.56 20.93
N GLY A 470 31.22 17.16 19.69
CA GLY A 470 31.16 15.77 19.22
C GLY A 470 29.77 15.33 18.78
N HIS A 471 28.78 16.22 18.82
CA HIS A 471 27.39 15.99 18.41
C HIS A 471 26.79 17.29 17.84
N ILE A 472 25.79 17.16 16.96
CA ILE A 472 25.07 18.26 16.33
C ILE A 472 23.64 18.31 16.86
N THR A 473 23.22 19.48 17.35
CA THR A 473 21.85 19.73 17.85
C THR A 473 21.03 20.54 16.85
N VAL A 474 19.70 20.62 17.05
CA VAL A 474 18.81 21.50 16.28
C VAL A 474 19.31 22.96 16.27
N ASN A 475 19.87 23.42 17.39
CA ASN A 475 20.41 24.78 17.51
C ASN A 475 21.64 25.01 16.61
N ASP A 476 22.47 23.99 16.40
CA ASP A 476 23.66 24.07 15.54
C ASP A 476 23.25 24.14 14.07
N ILE A 477 22.27 23.30 13.67
CA ILE A 477 21.68 23.34 12.34
C ILE A 477 21.04 24.72 12.10
N ARG A 478 20.26 25.24 13.07
CA ARG A 478 19.66 26.58 12.98
C ARG A 478 20.71 27.67 12.79
N ARG A 479 21.79 27.62 13.58
CA ARG A 479 22.90 28.58 13.49
C ARG A 479 23.53 28.54 12.11
N HIS A 480 23.79 27.34 11.58
CA HIS A 480 24.39 27.16 10.26
C HIS A 480 23.55 27.78 9.14
N PHE A 481 22.24 27.50 9.06
CA PHE A 481 21.38 28.08 8.03
C PHE A 481 21.27 29.61 8.15
N ARG A 482 21.16 30.12 9.39
CA ARG A 482 21.11 31.56 9.63
C ARG A 482 22.38 32.27 9.15
N ASP A 483 23.55 31.67 9.38
CA ASP A 483 24.84 32.21 8.94
C ASP A 483 24.97 32.26 7.41
N HIS A 484 24.25 31.39 6.68
CA HIS A 484 24.21 31.36 5.21
C HIS A 484 23.01 32.12 4.62
N GLY A 485 22.33 32.95 5.43
CA GLY A 485 21.25 33.81 4.98
C GLY A 485 19.91 33.10 4.78
N GLU A 486 19.78 31.85 5.20
CA GLU A 486 18.55 31.08 5.10
C GLU A 486 17.79 31.07 6.44
N LYS A 487 16.48 31.33 6.38
CA LYS A 487 15.57 31.16 7.52
C LYS A 487 14.78 29.88 7.32
N ILE A 488 15.09 28.88 8.12
CA ILE A 488 14.38 27.60 8.13
C ILE A 488 13.38 27.58 9.28
N ASP A 489 12.19 27.03 9.02
CA ASP A 489 11.15 26.84 10.02
C ASP A 489 11.58 25.86 11.12
N GLU A 490 11.14 26.12 12.35
CA GLU A 490 11.55 25.34 13.53
C GLU A 490 11.13 23.87 13.43
N ARG A 491 9.98 23.59 12.82
CA ARG A 491 9.52 22.22 12.58
C ARG A 491 10.44 21.49 11.61
N LEU A 492 10.82 22.16 10.51
CA LEU A 492 11.71 21.59 9.50
C LEU A 492 13.09 21.27 10.10
N LEU A 493 13.62 22.09 11.00
CA LEU A 493 14.89 21.80 11.67
C LEU A 493 14.84 20.51 12.51
N HIS A 494 13.76 20.30 13.25
CA HIS A 494 13.56 19.08 14.02
C HIS A 494 13.36 17.86 13.10
N GLU A 495 12.65 18.03 11.98
CA GLU A 495 12.50 16.98 10.97
C GLU A 495 13.85 16.60 10.34
N LEU A 496 14.69 17.57 9.98
CA LEU A 496 16.03 17.33 9.44
C LEU A 496 16.92 16.56 10.41
N LEU A 497 16.86 16.87 11.70
CA LEU A 497 17.63 16.16 12.71
C LEU A 497 17.09 14.75 12.95
N ASN A 498 15.77 14.60 13.09
CA ASN A 498 15.13 13.30 13.29
C ASN A 498 15.33 12.34 12.10
N GLU A 499 15.62 12.84 10.90
CA GLU A 499 15.95 12.00 9.74
C GLU A 499 17.31 11.31 9.85
N VAL A 500 18.23 11.87 10.64
CA VAL A 500 19.64 11.46 10.71
C VAL A 500 20.05 10.95 12.09
N ASP A 501 19.31 11.32 13.13
CA ASP A 501 19.42 10.79 14.49
C ASP A 501 18.81 9.37 14.53
N LEU A 502 19.67 8.36 14.48
CA LEU A 502 19.27 6.95 14.38
C LEU A 502 18.92 6.38 15.75
N ASN A 503 19.56 6.88 16.81
CA ASN A 503 19.35 6.42 18.18
C ASN A 503 18.22 7.18 18.92
N LYS A 504 17.70 8.26 18.32
CA LYS A 504 16.62 9.14 18.81
C LYS A 504 16.94 9.85 20.12
N ASN A 505 18.21 10.19 20.36
CA ASN A 505 18.63 10.93 21.55
C ASN A 505 18.45 12.47 21.39
N GLY A 506 18.03 12.94 20.22
CA GLY A 506 17.84 14.35 19.90
C GLY A 506 19.12 15.07 19.47
N GLU A 507 20.18 14.32 19.17
CA GLU A 507 21.50 14.80 18.76
C GLU A 507 22.02 13.92 17.62
N LEU A 508 22.81 14.49 16.70
CA LEU A 508 23.46 13.74 15.63
C LEU A 508 24.94 13.53 15.98
N GLU A 509 25.31 12.29 16.26
CA GLU A 509 26.69 11.92 16.60
C GLU A 509 27.56 11.70 15.34
N LEU A 510 28.88 11.84 15.48
CA LEU A 510 29.81 11.64 14.35
C LEU A 510 29.71 10.22 13.76
N ALA A 511 29.44 9.21 14.59
CA ALA A 511 29.28 7.83 14.14
C ALA A 511 28.04 7.67 13.24
N GLU A 512 26.91 8.27 13.62
CA GLU A 512 25.68 8.29 12.83
C GLU A 512 25.88 9.07 11.53
N PHE A 513 26.64 10.17 11.58
CA PHE A 513 27.00 10.94 10.39
C PHE A 513 27.83 10.12 9.40
N PHE A 514 28.78 9.29 9.87
CA PHE A 514 29.51 8.37 9.00
C PHE A 514 28.63 7.26 8.45
N GLN A 515 27.71 6.71 9.24
CA GLN A 515 26.74 5.71 8.77
C GLN A 515 25.83 6.28 7.68
N LEU A 516 25.31 7.50 7.86
CA LEU A 516 24.54 8.24 6.87
C LEU A 516 25.30 8.40 5.55
N TYR A 517 26.56 8.83 5.63
CA TYR A 517 27.42 9.00 4.46
C TYR A 517 27.73 7.68 3.75
N SER A 518 28.00 6.62 4.52
CA SER A 518 28.22 5.28 3.99
C SER A 518 26.96 4.75 3.31
N GLY A 519 25.78 4.99 3.90
CA GLY A 519 24.48 4.61 3.35
C GLY A 519 24.12 5.36 2.06
N LEU A 520 24.47 6.66 1.96
CA LEU A 520 24.32 7.44 0.73
C LEU A 520 25.19 6.88 -0.40
N LYS A 521 26.45 6.54 -0.09
CA LYS A 521 27.40 5.97 -1.06
C LYS A 521 26.99 4.59 -1.55
N ASN A 522 26.55 3.73 -0.63
CA ASN A 522 26.21 2.34 -0.91
C ASN A 522 24.75 2.16 -1.39
N GLY A 523 23.97 3.24 -1.45
CA GLY A 523 22.60 3.23 -1.99
C GLY A 523 21.52 2.73 -1.03
N GLN A 524 21.82 2.54 0.26
CA GLN A 524 20.79 2.34 1.29
C GLN A 524 20.00 3.61 1.57
N ILE A 525 20.58 4.78 1.27
CA ILE A 525 19.93 6.08 1.36
C ILE A 525 19.95 6.72 -0.03
N ALA A 526 18.78 7.06 -0.57
CA ALA A 526 18.68 7.62 -1.92
C ALA A 526 19.14 9.07 -1.97
N GLN A 527 18.64 9.88 -1.04
CA GLN A 527 19.00 11.28 -0.79
C GLN A 527 18.73 11.62 0.68
N ASN A 528 19.48 12.56 1.25
CA ASN A 528 19.24 13.11 2.57
C ASN A 528 19.31 14.64 2.49
N ARG A 529 18.31 15.32 3.08
CA ARG A 529 18.17 16.77 2.97
C ARG A 529 19.35 17.50 3.62
N LEU A 530 19.73 17.10 4.83
CA LEU A 530 20.83 17.72 5.57
C LEU A 530 22.17 17.60 4.81
N VAL A 531 22.50 16.41 4.32
CA VAL A 531 23.75 16.22 3.55
C VAL A 531 23.74 17.01 2.26
N ARG A 532 22.60 17.08 1.55
CA ARG A 532 22.50 17.86 0.32
C ARG A 532 22.74 19.35 0.54
N TYR A 533 22.19 19.93 1.61
CA TYR A 533 22.47 21.32 1.96
C TYR A 533 23.95 21.55 2.26
N LEU A 534 24.60 20.62 2.97
CA LEU A 534 26.03 20.70 3.25
C LEU A 534 26.88 20.62 1.97
N ASP A 535 26.39 19.95 0.93
CA ASP A 535 27.08 19.77 -0.35
C ASP A 535 26.93 20.98 -1.26
N GLU A 536 25.73 21.58 -1.30
CA GLU A 536 25.43 22.79 -2.08
C GLU A 536 26.15 24.04 -1.54
N LEU A 537 26.53 24.03 -0.25
CA LEU A 537 27.24 25.14 0.41
C LEU A 537 28.77 25.07 0.27
N GLN A 538 29.32 24.03 -0.36
CA GLN A 538 30.74 24.04 -0.73
C GLN A 538 30.97 24.91 -1.97
N PRO A 539 32.04 25.74 -1.99
CA PRO A 539 32.39 26.46 -3.20
C PRO A 539 32.66 25.45 -4.32
N VAL A 540 31.92 25.57 -5.42
CA VAL A 540 32.15 24.77 -6.63
C VAL A 540 33.62 24.91 -7.00
N SER A 541 34.36 23.79 -6.99
CA SER A 541 35.74 23.77 -7.46
C SER A 541 35.77 24.18 -8.93
N VAL A 542 36.41 25.31 -9.23
CA VAL A 542 36.55 25.88 -10.58
C VAL A 542 37.47 25.03 -11.50
N ASN A 543 37.93 23.87 -11.05
CA ASN A 543 38.88 23.02 -11.78
C ASN A 543 38.26 22.10 -12.85
N ARG A 544 37.14 22.50 -13.47
CA ARG A 544 36.73 22.01 -14.80
C ARG A 544 35.99 23.08 -15.58
N SER A 545 36.74 24.00 -16.19
CA SER A 545 36.35 24.55 -17.49
C SER A 545 37.55 24.43 -18.43
N GLY A 546 37.51 23.39 -19.25
CA GLY A 546 38.50 23.08 -20.26
C GLY A 546 37.82 22.34 -21.40
N GLY A 547 37.36 23.09 -22.39
CA GLY A 547 36.74 22.61 -23.63
C GLY A 547 35.21 22.49 -23.54
N GLY A 548 34.41 23.04 -24.45
CA GLY A 548 34.68 23.68 -25.73
C GLY A 548 33.40 24.36 -26.23
N ILE A 549 33.57 25.13 -27.30
CA ILE A 549 32.63 26.02 -28.00
C ILE A 549 31.23 25.43 -28.18
#